data_AF-V9KPE6-F1
#
_entry.id   AF-V9KPE6-F1
#
_cell.length_a   1.000
_cell.length_b   1.000
_cell.length_c   1.000
_cell.angle_alpha   90.00
_cell.angle_beta   90.00
_cell.angle_gamma   90.00
#
_symmetry.space_group_name_H-M   'P 1'
#
loop_
_entity.id
_entity.type
_entity.pdbx_description
1 polymer ?
#
loop_
_entity_poly.entity_id
_entity_poly.type
_entity_poly.pdbx_seq_one_letter_code
_entity_poly.pdbx_strand_id
1 'polypeptide(L)'
;VGRLTDHSCVLNASLTQLFNAFQAAEFWKMLYCLLRQVCEDMSRVDTPPMVDQVEYVKAALAHYGYGLRDLYCLPADGSAGSRELLLAFSWLLQKINLLKQLMNVHRLRLGDETSLCTCRRADALDLAEEAVTRSRAWVDIRRLQCLHGKLCFRWRALHSAEHERCAALYKIHSYTRGCSTDLNTDHLSVMETRLIQDPKYGTEMLQLLELESSWLEAYLEWKQCEGIYWQWMESVLNAKLEEGQASDTQDHANANKVTVPGQLSTHTDNYLIGEIDRLSESLGNLQKELQQIVSDRTALWHEKVMARSW
;
A
#
# COMPACT_ATOMS: atom_id res chain seq x y z
N VAL A 1 7.29 -55.62 -15.26
CA VAL A 1 6.35 -54.47 -15.32
C VAL A 1 5.93 -54.05 -13.91
N GLY A 2 6.85 -53.60 -13.05
CA GLY A 2 6.49 -53.35 -11.65
C GLY A 2 7.52 -52.65 -10.77
N ARG A 3 8.47 -51.89 -11.35
CA ARG A 3 9.49 -51.13 -10.57
C ARG A 3 9.92 -49.81 -11.23
N LEU A 4 9.04 -49.19 -12.01
CA LEU A 4 9.34 -47.90 -12.67
C LEU A 4 8.36 -46.78 -12.33
N THR A 5 7.36 -47.04 -11.48
CA THR A 5 6.35 -46.04 -11.09
C THR A 5 6.66 -45.33 -9.77
N ASP A 6 7.52 -45.86 -8.90
CA ASP A 6 7.79 -45.26 -7.58
C ASP A 6 8.88 -44.18 -7.58
N HIS A 7 9.80 -44.15 -8.55
CA HIS A 7 10.88 -43.15 -8.58
C HIS A 7 10.46 -41.80 -9.20
N SER A 8 9.35 -41.75 -9.93
CA SER A 8 8.80 -40.53 -10.52
C SER A 8 8.10 -39.63 -9.49
N CYS A 9 7.43 -40.23 -8.50
CA CYS A 9 6.72 -39.49 -7.45
C CYS A 9 7.65 -38.84 -6.42
N VAL A 10 8.80 -39.46 -6.12
CA VAL A 10 9.77 -38.96 -5.12
C VAL A 10 10.63 -37.80 -5.66
N LEU A 11 10.86 -37.75 -6.98
CA LEU A 11 11.59 -36.67 -7.64
C LEU A 11 10.74 -35.40 -7.82
N ASN A 12 9.43 -35.54 -8.08
CA ASN A 12 8.53 -34.39 -8.19
C ASN A 12 8.24 -33.70 -6.84
N ALA A 13 8.20 -34.46 -5.74
CA ALA A 13 8.07 -33.89 -4.39
C ALA A 13 9.34 -33.13 -3.95
N SER A 14 10.52 -33.64 -4.31
CA SER A 14 11.81 -33.01 -3.97
C SER A 14 12.07 -31.73 -4.77
N LEU A 15 11.65 -31.66 -6.04
CA LEU A 15 11.82 -30.47 -6.87
C LEU A 15 10.82 -29.36 -6.57
N THR A 16 9.56 -29.68 -6.25
CA THR A 16 8.58 -28.67 -5.79
C THR A 16 8.92 -28.11 -4.41
N GLN A 17 9.50 -28.91 -3.51
CA GLN A 17 9.99 -28.44 -2.22
C GLN A 17 11.26 -27.56 -2.35
N LEU A 18 12.17 -27.88 -3.28
CA LEU A 18 13.35 -27.05 -3.58
C LEU A 18 12.99 -25.76 -4.34
N PHE A 19 11.99 -25.78 -5.22
CA PHE A 19 11.48 -24.59 -5.91
C PHE A 19 10.74 -23.67 -4.94
N ASN A 20 9.97 -24.21 -3.99
CA ASN A 20 9.24 -23.41 -3.00
C ASN A 20 10.14 -22.76 -1.95
N ALA A 21 11.16 -23.46 -1.42
CA ALA A 21 11.96 -22.92 -0.32
C ALA A 21 12.96 -21.84 -0.76
N PHE A 22 13.67 -22.05 -1.87
CA PHE A 22 14.67 -21.11 -2.35
C PHE A 22 14.04 -19.85 -2.99
N GLN A 23 12.84 -19.98 -3.59
CA GLN A 23 12.13 -18.83 -4.14
C GLN A 23 11.34 -18.05 -3.10
N ALA A 24 10.78 -18.72 -2.07
CA ALA A 24 10.05 -18.01 -1.02
C ALA A 24 10.95 -17.03 -0.27
N ALA A 25 12.17 -17.46 0.09
CA ALA A 25 13.12 -16.61 0.80
C ALA A 25 13.50 -15.36 -0.01
N GLU A 26 13.86 -15.53 -1.28
CA GLU A 26 14.20 -14.40 -2.15
C GLU A 26 12.98 -13.50 -2.41
N PHE A 27 11.78 -14.05 -2.45
CA PHE A 27 10.55 -13.26 -2.61
C PHE A 27 10.22 -12.45 -1.35
N TRP A 28 10.39 -13.00 -0.15
CA TRP A 28 10.28 -12.24 1.10
C TRP A 28 11.25 -11.07 1.13
N LYS A 29 12.52 -11.29 0.76
CA LYS A 29 13.53 -10.22 0.67
C LYS A 29 13.14 -9.16 -0.35
N MET A 30 12.65 -9.58 -1.51
CA MET A 30 12.19 -8.67 -2.56
C MET A 30 11.02 -7.80 -2.06
N LEU A 31 9.99 -8.40 -1.46
CA LEU A 31 8.86 -7.66 -0.89
C LEU A 31 9.29 -6.70 0.23
N TYR A 32 10.22 -7.14 1.10
CA TYR A 32 10.81 -6.27 2.12
C TYR A 32 11.48 -5.05 1.49
N CYS A 33 12.34 -5.26 0.50
CA CYS A 33 13.04 -4.17 -0.19
C CYS A 33 12.07 -3.20 -0.88
N LEU A 34 11.03 -3.71 -1.55
CA LEU A 34 10.04 -2.87 -2.23
C LEU A 34 9.19 -2.08 -1.24
N LEU A 35 8.68 -2.71 -0.19
CA LEU A 35 7.83 -2.05 0.80
C LEU A 35 8.63 -1.01 1.59
N ARG A 36 9.88 -1.30 1.95
CA ARG A 36 10.74 -0.33 2.63
C ARG A 36 11.00 0.92 1.77
N GLN A 37 11.23 0.76 0.47
CA GLN A 37 11.39 1.89 -0.45
C GLN A 37 10.15 2.79 -0.53
N VAL A 38 8.96 2.23 -0.33
CA VAL A 38 7.70 2.97 -0.42
C VAL A 38 7.26 3.54 0.94
N CYS A 39 7.56 2.85 2.03
CA CYS A 39 7.12 3.23 3.38
C CYS A 39 8.08 4.18 4.10
N GLU A 40 9.37 4.16 3.77
CA GLU A 40 10.40 4.89 4.50
C GLU A 40 11.34 5.64 3.55
N ASP A 41 11.75 6.86 3.94
CA ASP A 41 12.89 7.53 3.32
C ASP A 41 14.14 6.69 3.60
N MET A 42 14.85 6.29 2.53
CA MET A 42 15.99 5.38 2.55
C MET A 42 17.19 5.93 3.35
N SER A 43 17.09 5.91 4.68
CA SER A 43 18.25 5.99 5.56
C SER A 43 18.90 4.62 5.63
N ARG A 44 20.20 4.56 5.34
CA ARG A 44 21.01 3.33 5.32
C ARG A 44 20.99 2.67 6.70
N VAL A 45 20.05 1.74 6.89
CA VAL A 45 20.09 0.75 7.97
C VAL A 45 20.51 -0.58 7.37
N ASP A 46 21.44 -1.25 8.04
CA ASP A 46 21.90 -2.60 7.74
C ASP A 46 20.71 -3.53 7.47
N THR A 47 20.89 -4.46 6.53
CA THR A 47 19.86 -5.44 6.20
C THR A 47 19.58 -6.30 7.43
N PRO A 48 18.38 -6.23 8.03
CA PRO A 48 18.08 -6.98 9.23
C PRO A 48 18.00 -8.48 8.93
N PRO A 49 18.09 -9.36 9.94
CA PRO A 49 17.95 -10.79 9.75
C PRO A 49 16.58 -11.16 9.14
N MET A 50 16.49 -12.35 8.55
CA MET A 50 15.32 -12.79 7.79
C MET A 50 14.00 -12.70 8.56
N VAL A 51 14.04 -13.07 9.85
CA VAL A 51 12.87 -13.07 10.74
C VAL A 51 12.26 -11.67 10.84
N ASP A 52 13.10 -10.66 11.01
CA ASP A 52 12.68 -9.26 11.11
C ASP A 52 12.13 -8.74 9.78
N GLN A 53 12.69 -9.19 8.64
CA GLN A 53 12.17 -8.86 7.32
C GLN A 53 10.76 -9.42 7.10
N VAL A 54 10.53 -10.68 7.49
CA VAL A 54 9.21 -11.32 7.39
C VAL A 54 8.19 -10.63 8.30
N GLU A 55 8.57 -10.31 9.54
CA GLU A 55 7.71 -9.57 10.46
C GLU A 55 7.36 -8.18 9.92
N TYR A 56 8.36 -7.46 9.37
CA TYR A 56 8.14 -6.18 8.72
C TYR A 56 7.17 -6.28 7.55
N VAL A 57 7.37 -7.24 6.63
CA VAL A 57 6.48 -7.42 5.47
C VAL A 57 5.06 -7.73 5.92
N LYS A 58 4.87 -8.59 6.93
CA LYS A 58 3.55 -8.88 7.50
C LYS A 58 2.90 -7.63 8.10
N ALA A 59 3.66 -6.86 8.89
CA ALA A 59 3.16 -5.63 9.51
C ALA A 59 2.81 -4.57 8.46
N ALA A 60 3.65 -4.38 7.44
CA ALA A 60 3.39 -3.46 6.33
C ALA A 60 2.15 -3.88 5.53
N LEU A 61 2.01 -5.16 5.19
CA LEU A 61 0.82 -5.69 4.51
C LEU A 61 -0.45 -5.51 5.35
N ALA A 62 -0.37 -5.71 6.67
CA ALA A 62 -1.48 -5.46 7.58
C ALA A 62 -1.83 -3.96 7.64
N HIS A 63 -0.84 -3.08 7.63
CA HIS A 63 -1.03 -1.64 7.59
C HIS A 63 -1.77 -1.19 6.31
N TYR A 64 -1.43 -1.77 5.16
CA TYR A 64 -2.14 -1.50 3.90
C TYR A 64 -3.52 -2.16 3.83
N GLY A 65 -3.84 -3.11 4.70
CA GLY A 65 -5.15 -3.76 4.78
C GLY A 65 -5.25 -5.09 4.02
N TYR A 66 -4.13 -5.77 3.77
CA TYR A 66 -4.16 -7.12 3.19
C TYR A 66 -4.73 -8.13 4.20
N GLY A 67 -5.78 -8.86 3.84
CA GLY A 67 -6.59 -9.64 4.78
C GLY A 67 -6.47 -11.17 4.72
N LEU A 68 -5.61 -11.73 3.85
CA LEU A 68 -5.52 -13.19 3.66
C LEU A 68 -4.77 -13.85 4.83
N ARG A 69 -5.51 -14.60 5.66
CA ARG A 69 -5.01 -15.24 6.89
C ARG A 69 -3.83 -16.19 6.63
N ASP A 70 -3.85 -16.92 5.51
CA ASP A 70 -2.81 -17.90 5.16
C ASP A 70 -1.41 -17.28 5.16
N LEU A 71 -1.28 -16.02 4.72
CA LEU A 71 0.00 -15.31 4.71
C LEU A 71 0.52 -15.06 6.14
N TYR A 72 -0.37 -14.69 7.06
CA TYR A 72 0.01 -14.40 8.45
C TYR A 72 0.40 -15.67 9.21
N CYS A 73 -0.17 -16.81 8.82
CA CYS A 73 0.16 -18.14 9.35
C CYS A 73 1.51 -18.71 8.87
N LEU A 74 2.17 -18.08 7.87
CA LEU A 74 3.46 -18.55 7.36
C LEU A 74 4.58 -18.48 8.41
N PRO A 75 5.58 -19.38 8.34
CA PRO A 75 6.71 -19.36 9.27
C PRO A 75 7.54 -18.08 9.16
N ALA A 76 8.12 -17.65 10.27
CA ALA A 76 8.97 -16.46 10.33
C ALA A 76 10.33 -16.66 9.62
N ASP A 77 10.71 -17.91 9.36
CA ASP A 77 11.98 -18.26 8.71
C ASP A 77 12.01 -17.93 7.20
N GLY A 78 10.88 -17.50 6.63
CA GLY A 78 10.76 -17.13 5.22
C GLY A 78 10.92 -18.29 4.23
N SER A 79 10.89 -19.53 4.72
CA SER A 79 11.16 -20.75 3.94
C SER A 79 9.96 -21.25 3.13
N ALA A 80 8.78 -20.64 3.27
CA ALA A 80 7.56 -21.08 2.62
C ALA A 80 6.63 -19.90 2.28
N GLY A 81 5.63 -20.20 1.43
CA GLY A 81 4.54 -19.29 1.10
C GLY A 81 4.68 -18.53 -0.21
N SER A 82 5.42 -19.06 -1.17
CA SER A 82 5.61 -18.45 -2.50
C SER A 82 4.30 -18.01 -3.17
N ARG A 83 3.25 -18.84 -3.07
CA ARG A 83 1.92 -18.54 -3.59
C ARG A 83 1.22 -17.41 -2.83
N GLU A 84 1.24 -17.46 -1.50
CA GLU A 84 0.61 -16.44 -0.64
C GLU A 84 1.31 -15.09 -0.81
N LEU A 85 2.64 -15.09 -0.98
CA LEU A 85 3.43 -13.92 -1.32
C LEU A 85 3.12 -13.39 -2.70
N LEU A 86 2.92 -14.26 -3.69
CA LEU A 86 2.54 -13.86 -5.03
C LEU A 86 1.18 -13.17 -5.02
N LEU A 87 0.21 -13.71 -4.30
CA LEU A 87 -1.10 -13.10 -4.12
C LEU A 87 -1.00 -11.75 -3.38
N ALA A 88 -0.16 -11.65 -2.36
CA ALA A 88 0.09 -10.40 -1.65
C ALA A 88 0.72 -9.34 -2.57
N PHE A 89 1.73 -9.73 -3.35
CA PHE A 89 2.39 -8.86 -4.32
C PHE A 89 1.41 -8.38 -5.39
N SER A 90 0.60 -9.28 -5.94
CA SER A 90 -0.43 -8.96 -6.92
C SER A 90 -1.47 -8.00 -6.35
N TRP A 91 -1.87 -8.22 -5.11
CA TRP A 91 -2.76 -7.31 -4.40
C TRP A 91 -2.12 -5.92 -4.22
N LEU A 92 -0.82 -5.84 -3.90
CA LEU A 92 -0.10 -4.57 -3.81
C LEU A 92 -0.03 -3.84 -5.16
N LEU A 93 0.26 -4.57 -6.24
CA LEU A 93 0.25 -4.01 -7.59
C LEU A 93 -1.10 -3.35 -7.91
N GLN A 94 -2.21 -4.02 -7.56
CA GLN A 94 -3.56 -3.55 -7.89
C GLN A 94 -4.09 -2.47 -6.94
N LYS A 95 -3.90 -2.62 -5.62
CA LYS A 95 -4.57 -1.78 -4.60
C LYS A 95 -3.78 -0.53 -4.25
N ILE A 96 -2.46 -0.65 -4.10
CA ILE A 96 -1.62 0.49 -3.72
C ILE A 96 -0.88 1.10 -4.93
N ASN A 97 -1.07 0.53 -6.13
CA ASN A 97 -0.34 0.92 -7.34
C ASN A 97 1.18 0.91 -7.10
N LEU A 98 1.70 -0.18 -6.52
CA LEU A 98 3.07 -0.29 -6.01
C LEU A 98 4.12 0.24 -6.99
N LEU A 99 4.04 -0.14 -8.27
CA LEU A 99 4.99 0.32 -9.30
C LEU A 99 4.94 1.83 -9.53
N LYS A 100 3.75 2.44 -9.49
CA LYS A 100 3.60 3.89 -9.61
C LYS A 100 4.16 4.61 -8.39
N GLN A 101 4.03 4.03 -7.19
CA GLN A 101 4.64 4.58 -5.99
C GLN A 101 6.18 4.50 -6.06
N LEU A 102 6.74 3.38 -6.49
CA LEU A 102 8.18 3.22 -6.70
C LEU A 102 8.72 4.23 -7.73
N MET A 103 8.00 4.42 -8.84
CA MET A 103 8.35 5.45 -9.83
C MET A 103 8.37 6.86 -9.22
N ASN A 104 7.40 7.18 -8.36
CA ASN A 104 7.36 8.49 -7.70
C ASN A 104 8.52 8.69 -6.71
N VAL A 105 8.99 7.62 -6.06
CA VAL A 105 10.15 7.66 -5.14
C VAL A 105 11.44 7.93 -5.92
N HIS A 106 11.59 7.32 -7.10
CA HIS A 106 12.81 7.44 -7.92
C HIS A 106 12.77 8.61 -8.93
N ARG A 107 11.68 9.37 -8.98
CA ARG A 107 11.51 10.47 -9.93
C ARG A 107 12.46 11.63 -9.61
N LEU A 108 13.29 12.04 -10.58
CA LEU A 108 14.17 13.18 -10.41
C LEU A 108 13.37 14.48 -10.54
N ARG A 109 13.58 15.38 -9.56
CA ARG A 109 13.02 16.73 -9.59
C ARG A 109 13.98 17.66 -10.30
N LEU A 110 13.75 17.85 -11.60
CA LEU A 110 14.61 18.64 -12.48
C LEU A 110 14.30 20.15 -12.40
N GLY A 111 13.11 20.53 -11.95
CA GLY A 111 12.69 21.92 -11.82
C GLY A 111 12.62 22.41 -10.38
N ASP A 112 12.60 23.72 -10.22
CA ASP A 112 12.36 24.35 -8.93
C ASP A 112 10.87 24.25 -8.58
N GLU A 113 10.48 23.11 -8.01
CA GLU A 113 9.11 22.91 -7.54
C GLU A 113 8.83 23.86 -6.36
N THR A 114 8.01 24.88 -6.62
CA THR A 114 7.32 25.59 -5.55
C THR A 114 6.11 24.76 -5.17
N SER A 115 6.24 23.90 -4.16
CA SER A 115 5.10 23.38 -3.42
C SER A 115 4.38 24.59 -2.80
N LEU A 116 3.37 25.11 -3.51
CA LEU A 116 2.36 25.91 -2.83
C LEU A 116 1.81 24.98 -1.77
N CYS A 117 2.03 25.30 -0.50
CA CYS A 117 1.36 24.65 0.61
C CYS A 117 -0.13 24.97 0.46
N THR A 118 -0.78 24.25 -0.45
CA THR A 118 -2.22 24.18 -0.56
C THR A 118 -2.65 23.28 0.57
N CYS A 119 -2.51 23.79 1.79
CA CYS A 119 -3.52 23.55 2.81
C CYS A 119 -4.84 24.16 2.33
N ARG A 120 -5.38 23.69 1.20
CA ARG A 120 -6.77 23.31 1.26
C ARG A 120 -6.79 22.35 2.43
N ARG A 121 -7.57 22.67 3.46
CA ARG A 121 -8.10 21.63 4.33
C ARG A 121 -8.59 20.57 3.35
N ALA A 122 -7.78 19.55 3.06
CA ALA A 122 -8.24 18.37 2.37
C ALA A 122 -9.42 17.98 3.23
N ASP A 123 -10.60 18.01 2.63
CA ASP A 123 -11.87 17.90 3.32
C ASP A 123 -11.75 16.74 4.31
N ALA A 124 -11.50 17.08 5.57
CA ALA A 124 -11.22 16.14 6.63
C ALA A 124 -12.54 15.53 7.10
N LEU A 125 -13.49 15.40 6.17
CA LEU A 125 -14.84 14.93 6.41
C LEU A 125 -14.94 13.42 6.22
N ASP A 126 -14.07 12.76 5.44
CA ASP A 126 -14.30 11.34 5.15
C ASP A 126 -13.39 10.37 5.93
N LEU A 127 -12.29 10.83 6.52
CA LEU A 127 -11.40 9.99 7.35
C LEU A 127 -11.68 10.08 8.86
N ALA A 128 -12.54 11.02 9.28
CA ALA A 128 -12.87 11.22 10.69
C ALA A 128 -14.03 10.32 11.15
N GLU A 129 -14.92 9.88 10.25
CA GLU A 129 -16.09 9.07 10.64
C GLU A 129 -15.73 7.62 11.01
N GLU A 130 -14.67 7.05 10.45
CA GLU A 130 -14.28 5.65 10.71
C GLU A 130 -13.42 5.45 11.96
N ALA A 131 -12.89 6.52 12.55
CA ALA A 131 -12.09 6.47 13.77
C ALA A 131 -12.94 6.43 15.05
N VAL A 132 -14.23 6.76 14.98
CA VAL A 132 -15.09 6.96 16.18
C VAL A 132 -15.62 5.65 16.76
N THR A 133 -15.56 4.53 16.04
CA THR A 133 -16.13 3.25 16.50
C THR A 133 -15.11 2.27 17.10
N ARG A 134 -13.80 2.55 17.05
CA ARG A 134 -12.78 1.66 17.61
C ARG A 134 -12.33 2.09 19.00
N SER A 135 -12.89 1.39 19.99
CA SER A 135 -12.44 1.27 21.38
C SER A 135 -12.57 2.53 22.23
N ARG A 136 -13.44 2.48 23.25
CA ARG A 136 -13.35 3.30 24.47
C ARG A 136 -12.10 2.93 25.30
N ALA A 137 -10.94 2.84 24.66
CA ALA A 137 -9.70 3.03 25.39
C ALA A 137 -9.70 4.50 25.83
N TRP A 138 -9.54 4.77 27.12
CA TRP A 138 -9.37 6.13 27.61
C TRP A 138 -8.19 6.76 26.88
N VAL A 139 -8.47 7.51 25.81
CA VAL A 139 -7.44 8.29 25.14
C VAL A 139 -7.09 9.40 26.11
N ASP A 140 -5.92 9.29 26.74
CA ASP A 140 -5.44 10.28 27.70
C ASP A 140 -5.44 11.67 27.02
N ILE A 141 -6.32 12.55 27.51
CA ILE A 141 -6.48 13.92 26.99
C ILE A 141 -5.13 14.65 27.01
N ARG A 142 -4.26 14.37 28.00
CA ARG A 142 -2.92 14.95 28.08
C ARG A 142 -2.02 14.47 26.95
N ARG A 143 -2.14 13.19 26.57
CA ARG A 143 -1.41 12.63 25.43
C ARG A 143 -1.87 13.28 24.11
N LEU A 144 -3.17 13.48 23.93
CA LEU A 144 -3.69 14.19 22.75
C LEU A 144 -3.22 15.64 22.69
N GLN A 145 -3.30 16.37 23.80
CA GLN A 145 -2.79 17.74 23.88
C GLN A 145 -1.28 17.81 23.59
N CYS A 146 -0.51 16.84 24.07
CA CYS A 146 0.92 16.74 23.77
C CYS A 146 1.18 16.46 22.28
N LEU A 147 0.43 15.52 21.68
CA LEU A 147 0.53 15.21 20.24
C LEU A 147 0.13 16.42 19.38
N HIS A 148 -0.93 17.13 19.76
CA HIS A 148 -1.34 18.37 19.12
C HIS A 148 -0.23 19.43 19.20
N GLY A 149 0.36 19.64 20.38
CA GLY A 149 1.49 20.56 20.54
C GLY A 149 2.70 20.18 19.67
N LYS A 150 3.03 18.89 19.59
CA LYS A 150 4.10 18.38 18.70
C LYS A 150 3.78 18.63 17.24
N LEU A 151 2.54 18.38 16.81
CA LEU A 151 2.09 18.63 15.45
C LEU A 151 2.19 20.13 15.10
N CYS A 152 1.70 21.01 15.97
CA CYS A 152 1.82 22.45 15.78
C CYS A 152 3.28 22.91 15.71
N PHE A 153 4.17 22.33 16.52
CA PHE A 153 5.60 22.66 16.46
C PHE A 153 6.23 22.20 15.14
N ARG A 154 5.96 20.96 14.71
CA ARG A 154 6.42 20.44 13.41
C ARG A 154 5.88 21.26 12.25
N TRP A 155 4.63 21.69 12.32
CA TRP A 155 4.00 22.55 11.33
C TRP A 155 4.72 23.89 11.20
N ARG A 156 5.00 24.56 12.33
CA ARG A 156 5.75 25.82 12.33
C ARG A 156 7.16 25.64 11.79
N ALA A 157 7.86 24.57 12.20
CA ALA A 157 9.20 24.27 11.70
C ALA A 157 9.20 24.05 10.19
N LEU A 158 8.24 23.28 9.66
CA LEU A 158 8.07 23.07 8.23
C LEU A 158 7.79 24.40 7.50
N HIS A 159 6.89 25.23 8.03
CA HIS A 159 6.58 26.53 7.44
C HIS A 159 7.81 27.45 7.42
N SER A 160 8.59 27.49 8.49
CA SER A 160 9.85 28.26 8.52
C SER A 160 10.85 27.74 7.49
N ALA A 161 11.01 26.42 7.37
CA ALA A 161 11.90 25.81 6.37
C ALA A 161 11.47 26.11 4.93
N GLU A 162 10.16 26.04 4.64
CA GLU A 162 9.63 26.44 3.33
C GLU A 162 9.85 27.93 3.05
N HIS A 163 9.69 28.79 4.06
CA HIS A 163 9.96 30.22 3.90
C HIS A 163 11.44 30.49 3.58
N GLU A 164 12.36 29.83 4.28
CA GLU A 164 13.81 29.91 4.00
C GLU A 164 14.14 29.40 2.60
N ARG A 165 13.55 28.27 2.18
CA ARG A 165 13.72 27.71 0.84
C ARG A 165 13.24 28.68 -0.24
N CYS A 166 12.06 29.26 -0.08
CA CYS A 166 11.52 30.27 -1.00
C CYS A 166 12.42 31.51 -1.08
N ALA A 167 12.95 31.99 0.05
CA ALA A 167 13.86 33.13 0.07
C ALA A 167 15.20 32.82 -0.63
N ALA A 168 15.72 31.60 -0.50
CA ALA A 168 16.92 31.15 -1.20
C ALA A 168 16.67 31.01 -2.72
N LEU A 169 15.57 30.39 -3.12
CA LEU A 169 15.17 30.26 -4.52
C LEU A 169 15.02 31.63 -5.18
N TYR A 170 14.31 32.55 -4.53
CA TYR A 170 14.15 33.91 -5.02
C TYR A 170 15.49 34.59 -5.30
N LYS A 171 16.47 34.44 -4.40
CA LYS A 171 17.82 35.01 -4.63
C LYS A 171 18.46 34.42 -5.87
N ILE A 172 18.45 33.10 -6.03
CA ILE A 172 19.00 32.42 -7.20
C ILE A 172 18.35 32.95 -8.48
N HIS A 173 17.01 32.94 -8.55
CA HIS A 173 16.25 33.44 -9.68
C HIS A 173 16.51 34.91 -9.99
N SER A 174 16.63 35.75 -8.95
CA SER A 174 16.90 37.18 -9.12
C SER A 174 18.30 37.45 -9.68
N TYR A 175 19.30 36.65 -9.30
CA TYR A 175 20.68 36.82 -9.76
C TYR A 175 20.94 36.21 -11.13
N THR A 176 20.13 35.24 -11.57
CA THR A 176 20.29 34.56 -12.87
C THR A 176 19.31 35.05 -13.93
N ARG A 177 18.66 36.19 -13.67
CA ARG A 177 17.71 36.77 -14.59
C ARG A 177 18.38 37.21 -15.90
N GLY A 178 17.78 36.88 -17.04
CA GLY A 178 18.34 37.08 -18.38
C GLY A 178 19.40 36.06 -18.79
N CYS A 179 19.70 35.06 -17.95
CA CYS A 179 20.68 34.01 -18.28
C CYS A 179 20.07 32.77 -18.93
N SER A 180 18.73 32.64 -18.94
CA SER A 180 18.06 31.49 -19.53
C SER A 180 17.81 31.67 -21.03
N THR A 181 17.89 30.56 -21.77
CA THR A 181 17.51 30.48 -23.19
C THR A 181 16.05 30.07 -23.39
N ASP A 182 15.35 29.70 -22.31
CA ASP A 182 13.98 29.22 -22.37
C ASP A 182 12.97 30.34 -22.59
N LEU A 183 11.96 30.08 -23.43
CA LEU A 183 10.92 31.07 -23.75
C LEU A 183 9.96 31.35 -22.58
N ASN A 184 9.90 30.46 -21.59
CA ASN A 184 8.91 30.51 -20.51
C ASN A 184 9.49 31.03 -19.18
N THR A 185 10.81 31.00 -19.01
CA THR A 185 11.46 31.47 -17.78
C THR A 185 12.69 32.31 -18.10
N ASP A 186 12.74 33.51 -17.54
CA ASP A 186 13.81 34.48 -17.73
C ASP A 186 14.96 34.25 -16.71
N HIS A 187 15.01 33.13 -16.01
CA HIS A 187 15.99 32.85 -14.96
C HIS A 187 16.45 31.39 -15.00
N LEU A 188 17.62 31.10 -14.42
CA LEU A 188 18.10 29.73 -14.26
C LEU A 188 17.57 29.11 -12.96
N SER A 189 17.22 27.83 -13.03
CA SER A 189 16.85 26.99 -11.89
C SER A 189 18.03 26.67 -10.96
N VAL A 190 17.75 26.15 -9.77
CA VAL A 190 18.80 25.66 -8.86
C VAL A 190 19.63 24.56 -9.50
N MET A 191 18.99 23.70 -10.29
CA MET A 191 19.64 22.61 -10.99
C MET A 191 20.62 23.15 -12.05
N GLU A 192 20.16 24.04 -12.91
CA GLU A 192 20.98 24.64 -13.98
C GLU A 192 22.15 25.44 -13.42
N THR A 193 21.92 26.21 -12.35
CA THR A 193 23.00 26.95 -11.68
C THR A 193 24.05 26.02 -11.10
N ARG A 194 23.65 24.87 -10.53
CA ARG A 194 24.59 23.86 -10.04
C ARG A 194 25.36 23.17 -11.16
N LEU A 195 24.71 22.89 -12.30
CA LEU A 195 25.37 22.32 -13.48
C LEU A 195 26.45 23.24 -14.06
N ILE A 196 26.21 24.56 -14.06
CA ILE A 196 27.20 25.55 -14.48
C ILE A 196 28.35 25.63 -13.47
N GLN A 197 28.04 25.55 -12.18
CA GLN A 197 29.03 25.66 -11.11
C GLN A 197 29.97 24.44 -11.02
N ASP A 198 29.43 23.23 -11.22
CA ASP A 198 30.18 21.97 -11.12
C ASP A 198 29.88 21.03 -12.30
N PRO A 199 30.79 20.96 -13.29
CA PRO A 199 30.65 20.02 -14.41
C PRO A 199 30.60 18.54 -14.00
N LYS A 200 31.17 18.16 -12.85
CA LYS A 200 31.12 16.77 -12.37
C LYS A 200 29.71 16.35 -11.96
N TYR A 201 28.98 17.29 -11.38
CA TYR A 201 27.57 17.11 -11.04
C TYR A 201 26.72 16.80 -12.27
N GLY A 202 27.09 17.35 -13.44
CA GLY A 202 26.44 17.02 -14.71
C GLY A 202 26.54 15.54 -15.06
N THR A 203 27.70 14.92 -14.87
CA THR A 203 27.87 13.48 -15.13
C THR A 203 27.06 12.62 -14.16
N GLU A 204 27.04 12.97 -12.87
CA GLU A 204 26.23 12.26 -11.86
C GLU A 204 24.73 12.38 -12.16
N MET A 205 24.29 13.58 -12.54
CA MET A 205 22.90 13.84 -12.92
C MET A 205 22.49 13.06 -14.16
N LEU A 206 23.36 12.97 -15.18
CA LEU A 206 23.12 12.13 -16.35
C LEU A 206 22.96 10.65 -15.97
N GLN A 207 23.80 10.12 -15.09
CA GLN A 207 23.66 8.73 -14.62
C GLN A 207 22.35 8.49 -13.88
N LEU A 208 21.90 9.44 -13.07
CA LEU A 208 20.60 9.35 -12.42
C LEU A 208 19.45 9.41 -13.44
N LEU A 209 19.56 10.23 -14.48
CA LEU A 209 18.56 10.32 -15.55
C LEU A 209 18.50 9.05 -16.39
N GLU A 210 19.65 8.47 -16.73
CA GLU A 210 19.73 7.17 -17.40
C GLU A 210 19.08 6.07 -16.54
N LEU A 211 19.33 6.09 -15.23
CA LEU A 211 18.68 5.19 -14.29
C LEU A 211 17.15 5.39 -14.30
N GLU A 212 16.65 6.62 -14.16
CA GLU A 212 15.22 6.92 -14.22
C GLU A 212 14.60 6.47 -15.56
N SER A 213 15.27 6.71 -16.69
CA SER A 213 14.83 6.24 -18.02
C SER A 213 14.73 4.73 -18.07
N SER A 214 15.73 4.01 -17.55
CA SER A 214 15.72 2.55 -17.51
C SER A 214 14.55 1.99 -16.68
N TRP A 215 14.21 2.64 -15.56
CA TRP A 215 13.04 2.28 -14.76
C TRP A 215 11.74 2.55 -15.50
N LEU A 216 11.64 3.67 -16.22
CA LEU A 216 10.46 4.02 -17.02
C LEU A 216 10.27 3.04 -18.18
N GLU A 217 11.35 2.65 -18.86
CA GLU A 217 11.32 1.64 -19.92
C GLU A 217 10.86 0.29 -19.37
N ALA A 218 11.44 -0.19 -18.26
CA ALA A 218 11.01 -1.43 -17.61
C ALA A 218 9.54 -1.39 -17.18
N TYR A 219 9.06 -0.23 -16.72
CA TYR A 219 7.63 -0.04 -16.40
C TYR A 219 6.75 -0.14 -17.65
N LEU A 220 7.16 0.46 -18.77
CA LEU A 220 6.43 0.38 -20.04
C LEU A 220 6.40 -1.06 -20.58
N GLU A 221 7.50 -1.80 -20.47
CA GLU A 221 7.56 -3.22 -20.81
C GLU A 221 6.62 -4.05 -19.93
N TRP A 222 6.63 -3.83 -18.61
CA TRP A 222 5.68 -4.47 -17.71
C TRP A 222 4.23 -4.15 -18.09
N LYS A 223 3.94 -2.90 -18.45
CA LYS A 223 2.60 -2.48 -18.89
C LYS A 223 2.12 -3.20 -20.14
N GLN A 224 3.01 -3.55 -21.06
CA GLN A 224 2.65 -4.37 -22.22
C GLN A 224 2.26 -5.81 -21.82
N CYS A 225 2.92 -6.35 -20.79
CA CYS A 225 2.68 -7.71 -20.28
C CYS A 225 1.60 -7.79 -19.18
N GLU A 226 1.06 -6.66 -18.72
CA GLU A 226 0.13 -6.57 -17.59
C GLU A 226 -1.11 -7.47 -17.80
N GLY A 227 -1.67 -7.49 -19.01
CA GLY A 227 -2.84 -8.33 -19.31
C GLY A 227 -2.57 -9.84 -19.16
N ILE A 228 -1.40 -10.29 -19.61
CA ILE A 228 -0.98 -11.70 -19.51
C ILE A 228 -0.75 -12.07 -18.04
N TYR A 229 -0.12 -11.16 -17.29
CA TYR A 229 0.11 -11.34 -15.86
C TYR A 229 -1.20 -11.52 -15.09
N TRP A 230 -2.21 -10.70 -15.36
CA TRP A 230 -3.51 -10.81 -14.68
C TRP A 230 -4.29 -12.06 -15.08
N GLN A 231 -4.25 -12.47 -16.36
CA GLN A 231 -4.82 -13.74 -16.80
C GLN A 231 -4.17 -14.93 -16.09
N TRP A 232 -2.85 -14.89 -15.93
CA TRP A 232 -2.16 -15.90 -15.15
C TRP A 232 -2.54 -15.84 -13.66
N MET A 233 -2.74 -14.65 -13.08
CA MET A 233 -3.14 -14.50 -11.68
C MET A 233 -4.53 -15.08 -11.41
N GLU A 234 -5.47 -14.96 -12.36
CA GLU A 234 -6.76 -15.65 -12.30
C GLU A 234 -6.58 -17.17 -12.19
N SER A 235 -5.66 -17.75 -12.97
CA SER A 235 -5.36 -19.19 -12.86
C SER A 235 -4.80 -19.58 -11.48
N VAL A 236 -4.00 -18.73 -10.85
CA VAL A 236 -3.44 -18.97 -9.51
C VAL A 236 -4.53 -18.90 -8.43
N LEU A 237 -5.45 -17.94 -8.56
CA LEU A 237 -6.62 -17.83 -7.68
C LEU A 237 -7.55 -19.03 -7.83
N ASN A 238 -7.83 -19.45 -9.06
CA ASN A 238 -8.67 -20.63 -9.33
C ASN A 238 -8.04 -21.90 -8.74
N ALA A 239 -6.74 -22.12 -8.94
CA ALA A 239 -6.03 -23.26 -8.36
C ALA A 239 -6.11 -23.26 -6.82
N LYS A 240 -5.99 -22.08 -6.18
CA LYS A 240 -6.12 -21.96 -4.72
C LYS A 240 -7.56 -22.27 -4.25
N LEU A 241 -8.58 -21.86 -5.02
CA LEU A 241 -9.97 -22.14 -4.69
C LEU A 241 -10.31 -23.63 -4.83
N GLU A 242 -9.83 -24.28 -5.90
CA GLU A 242 -10.01 -25.71 -6.14
C GLU A 242 -9.36 -26.56 -5.04
N GLU A 243 -8.18 -26.17 -4.54
CA GLU A 243 -7.54 -26.84 -3.41
C GLU A 243 -8.37 -26.76 -2.11
N GLY A 244 -9.00 -25.62 -1.84
CA GLY A 244 -9.91 -25.48 -0.69
C GLY A 244 -11.16 -26.35 -0.82
N GLN A 245 -11.71 -26.47 -2.02
CA GLN A 245 -12.88 -27.33 -2.29
C GLN A 245 -12.53 -28.83 -2.20
N ALA A 246 -11.32 -29.21 -2.60
CA ALA A 246 -10.82 -30.58 -2.51
C ALA A 246 -10.59 -31.02 -1.04
N SER A 247 -10.12 -30.13 -0.16
CA SER A 247 -10.04 -30.43 1.28
C SER A 247 -11.43 -30.62 1.89
N ASP A 248 -12.39 -29.77 1.55
CA ASP A 248 -13.75 -29.85 2.11
C ASP A 248 -14.50 -31.12 1.63
N THR A 249 -14.28 -31.57 0.39
CA THR A 249 -14.89 -32.80 -0.13
C THR A 249 -14.24 -34.08 0.39
N GLN A 250 -12.94 -34.07 0.70
CA GLN A 250 -12.24 -35.20 1.32
C GLN A 250 -12.67 -35.42 2.78
N ASP A 251 -12.94 -34.34 3.52
CA ASP A 251 -13.45 -34.40 4.90
C ASP A 251 -14.92 -34.90 4.94
N HIS A 252 -15.72 -34.59 3.92
CA HIS A 252 -17.06 -35.14 3.77
C HIS A 252 -17.11 -36.61 3.34
N ALA A 253 -16.14 -37.11 2.57
CA ALA A 253 -16.06 -38.52 2.16
C ALA A 253 -15.59 -39.45 3.30
N ASN A 254 -14.77 -38.94 4.23
CA ASN A 254 -14.33 -39.68 5.42
C ASN A 254 -15.32 -39.62 6.59
N ALA A 255 -16.37 -38.80 6.51
CA ALA A 255 -17.40 -38.68 7.56
C ALA A 255 -18.35 -39.89 7.67
N ASN A 256 -18.33 -40.85 6.73
CA ASN A 256 -19.16 -42.06 6.79
C ASN A 256 -18.53 -43.22 7.58
N LYS A 257 -17.42 -43.01 8.27
CA LYS A 257 -16.81 -44.04 9.12
C LYS A 257 -16.14 -43.43 10.34
N VAL A 258 -16.93 -42.83 11.23
CA VAL A 258 -16.75 -42.80 12.70
C VAL A 258 -17.87 -41.94 13.28
N THR A 259 -18.74 -42.57 14.09
CA THR A 259 -19.71 -41.86 14.91
C THR A 259 -18.97 -41.12 16.02
N VAL A 260 -19.21 -39.80 16.07
CA VAL A 260 -18.67 -38.77 16.97
C VAL A 260 -19.11 -39.00 18.43
N PRO A 261 -18.42 -38.42 19.43
CA PRO A 261 -18.92 -37.14 19.99
C PRO A 261 -17.81 -36.11 20.34
N GLY A 262 -18.04 -34.84 20.02
CA GLY A 262 -17.42 -33.71 20.74
C GLY A 262 -16.65 -32.64 19.94
N GLN A 263 -17.39 -31.79 19.22
CA GLN A 263 -17.24 -30.32 19.12
C GLN A 263 -15.82 -29.69 19.17
N LEU A 264 -15.36 -29.16 18.02
CA LEU A 264 -14.79 -27.81 17.96
C LEU A 264 -14.91 -27.21 16.54
N SER A 265 -15.40 -25.97 16.48
CA SER A 265 -15.31 -25.03 15.34
C SER A 265 -16.41 -25.02 14.27
N THR A 266 -17.69 -25.04 14.68
CA THR A 266 -18.81 -24.48 13.86
C THR A 266 -19.47 -23.25 14.51
N HIS A 267 -19.07 -22.90 15.74
CA HIS A 267 -19.60 -21.73 16.45
C HIS A 267 -18.98 -20.41 15.99
N THR A 268 -17.72 -20.44 15.57
CA THR A 268 -16.98 -19.23 15.19
C THR A 268 -17.46 -18.67 13.85
N ASP A 269 -17.71 -19.53 12.86
CA ASP A 269 -18.13 -19.09 11.52
C ASP A 269 -19.58 -18.64 11.49
N ASN A 270 -20.48 -19.34 12.20
CA ASN A 270 -21.88 -18.90 12.33
C ASN A 270 -22.02 -17.62 13.18
N TYR A 271 -21.15 -17.41 14.16
CA TYR A 271 -21.10 -16.16 14.92
C TYR A 271 -20.64 -14.99 14.04
N LEU A 272 -19.59 -15.18 13.24
CA LEU A 272 -19.07 -14.14 12.34
C LEU A 272 -20.05 -13.80 11.22
N ILE A 273 -20.74 -14.79 10.64
CA ILE A 273 -21.79 -14.57 9.63
C ILE A 273 -22.98 -13.81 10.26
N GLY A 274 -23.43 -14.20 11.45
CA GLY A 274 -24.50 -13.51 12.16
C GLY A 274 -24.13 -12.07 12.57
N GLU A 275 -22.87 -11.82 12.91
CA GLU A 275 -22.38 -10.47 13.23
C GLU A 275 -22.36 -9.58 11.97
N ILE A 276 -21.96 -10.14 10.81
CA ILE A 276 -21.96 -9.44 9.52
C ILE A 276 -23.39 -9.10 9.09
N ASP A 277 -24.34 -10.02 9.23
CA ASP A 277 -25.75 -9.77 8.89
C ASP A 277 -26.36 -8.69 9.79
N ARG A 278 -26.05 -8.72 11.11
CA ARG A 278 -26.49 -7.69 12.07
C ARG A 278 -25.89 -6.32 11.80
N LEU A 279 -24.60 -6.26 11.42
CA LEU A 279 -23.94 -5.02 11.04
C LEU A 279 -24.49 -4.47 9.72
N SER A 280 -24.82 -5.36 8.77
CA SER A 280 -25.43 -4.98 7.49
C SER A 280 -26.84 -4.39 7.69
N GLU A 281 -27.64 -5.01 8.57
CA GLU A 281 -28.97 -4.49 8.93
C GLU A 281 -28.87 -3.14 9.67
N SER A 282 -27.89 -3.01 10.57
CA SER A 282 -27.64 -1.77 11.30
C SER A 282 -27.21 -0.63 10.37
N LEU A 283 -26.31 -0.90 9.42
CA LEU A 283 -25.90 0.07 8.39
C LEU A 283 -27.07 0.47 7.49
N GLY A 284 -27.91 -0.50 7.09
CA GLY A 284 -29.11 -0.23 6.29
C GLY A 284 -30.12 0.67 7.03
N ASN A 285 -30.26 0.51 8.34
CA ASN A 285 -31.12 1.39 9.15
C ASN A 285 -30.52 2.78 9.31
N LEU A 286 -29.21 2.88 9.54
CA LEU A 286 -28.49 4.16 9.66
C LEU A 286 -28.54 4.96 8.36
N GLN A 287 -28.43 4.28 7.21
CA GLN A 287 -28.60 4.89 5.90
C GLN A 287 -30.00 5.48 5.70
N LYS A 288 -31.06 4.77 6.16
CA LYS A 288 -32.44 5.27 6.10
C LYS A 288 -32.63 6.48 7.00
N GLU A 289 -32.10 6.45 8.22
CA GLU A 289 -32.16 7.60 9.14
C GLU A 289 -31.46 8.83 8.57
N LEU A 290 -30.27 8.65 7.97
CA LEU A 290 -29.54 9.73 7.30
C LEU A 290 -30.32 10.28 6.10
N GLN A 291 -30.90 9.41 5.27
CA GLN A 291 -31.76 9.84 4.16
C GLN A 291 -32.97 10.63 4.64
N GLN A 292 -33.57 10.24 5.76
CA GLN A 292 -34.70 10.95 6.35
C GLN A 292 -34.27 12.33 6.89
N ILE A 293 -33.17 12.41 7.65
CA ILE A 293 -32.64 13.68 8.15
C ILE A 293 -32.26 14.62 7.01
N VAL A 294 -31.65 14.09 5.94
CA VAL A 294 -31.32 14.89 4.74
C VAL A 294 -32.60 15.39 4.07
N SER A 295 -33.62 14.56 3.93
CA SER A 295 -34.91 14.93 3.35
C SER A 295 -35.65 15.99 4.18
N ASP A 296 -35.61 15.88 5.50
CA ASP A 296 -36.21 16.86 6.41
C ASP A 296 -35.46 18.20 6.34
N ARG A 297 -34.12 18.16 6.26
CA ARG A 297 -33.30 19.38 6.12
C ARG A 297 -33.46 20.03 4.77
N THR A 298 -33.59 19.27 3.68
CA THR A 298 -33.85 19.85 2.36
C THR A 298 -35.26 20.44 2.29
N ALA A 299 -36.28 19.79 2.86
CA ALA A 299 -37.63 20.35 2.98
C ALA A 299 -37.65 21.66 3.78
N LEU A 300 -37.01 21.69 4.96
CA LEU A 300 -36.87 22.90 5.78
C LEU A 300 -36.09 24.02 5.08
N TRP A 301 -35.10 23.66 4.26
CA TRP A 301 -34.36 24.62 3.45
C TRP A 301 -35.24 25.20 2.33
N HIS A 302 -35.99 24.35 1.63
CA HIS A 302 -36.93 24.78 0.60
C HIS A 302 -38.02 25.69 1.16
N GLU A 303 -38.60 25.39 2.33
CA GLU A 303 -39.56 26.29 2.99
C GLU A 303 -38.92 27.64 3.36
N LYS A 304 -37.69 27.66 3.88
CA LYS A 304 -36.98 28.92 4.20
C LYS A 304 -36.63 29.74 2.98
N VAL A 305 -36.34 29.10 1.84
CA VAL A 305 -36.06 29.80 0.57
C VAL A 305 -37.36 30.38 0.01
N MET A 306 -38.46 29.63 0.04
CA MET A 306 -39.77 30.10 -0.45
C MET A 306 -40.40 31.17 0.45
N ALA A 307 -40.13 31.15 1.76
CA ALA A 307 -40.57 32.19 2.70
C ALA A 307 -39.79 33.52 2.56
N ARG A 308 -38.66 33.52 1.83
CA ARG A 308 -37.84 34.72 1.55
C ARG A 308 -38.09 35.30 0.16
N SER A 309 -38.92 34.67 -0.65
CA SER A 309 -39.26 35.08 -2.02
C SER A 309 -40.65 35.72 -2.16
N TRP A 310 -41.24 36.19 -1.06
CA TRP A 310 -42.45 37.02 -1.01
C TRP A 310 -42.16 38.36 -0.32
#